data_AF-A0A8H2VCY9-F1
#
_entry.id   AF-A0A8H2VCY9-F1
#
_cell.length_a   1.000
_cell.length_b   1.000
_cell.length_c   1.000
_cell.angle_alpha   90.00
_cell.angle_beta   90.00
_cell.angle_gamma   90.00
#
_symmetry.space_group_name_H-M   'P 1'
#
loop_
_entity.id
_entity.type
_entity.pdbx_description
1 polymer ?
#
loop_
_entity_poly.entity_id
_entity_poly.type
_entity_poly.pdbx_seq_one_letter_code
_entity_poly.pdbx_strand_id
1 'polypeptide(L)'
;MSLAVRSITTQLLNVFPGLAELNIGMLLAAPKKKTSHQKKRQRLLADNANRNNVKFLNNLNKCPSCGHFKRMNTLCPFCVGEIRHIWKAHLAVKEEVKESVDSVISEVDKRILYPGRVDTAYMRKLKDKDSYLKRRTKTLPVERNQ
;
A
#
# COMPACT_ATOMS: atom_id res chain seq x y z
N MET A 1 53.01 -10.04 -46.83
CA MET A 1 53.65 -8.79 -46.34
C MET A 1 52.53 -7.90 -45.81
N SER A 2 52.50 -7.34 -44.60
CA SER A 2 53.45 -7.26 -43.50
C SER A 2 52.68 -7.39 -42.16
N LEU A 3 53.36 -7.97 -41.17
CA LEU A 3 53.06 -7.84 -39.76
C LEU A 3 53.59 -6.46 -39.32
N ALA A 4 52.79 -5.66 -38.58
CA ALA A 4 53.24 -4.76 -37.50
C ALA A 4 52.28 -3.58 -37.27
N VAL A 5 51.20 -3.77 -36.50
CA VAL A 5 50.67 -2.73 -35.59
C VAL A 5 49.92 -3.41 -34.44
N ARG A 6 50.64 -4.08 -33.53
CA ARG A 6 50.07 -4.64 -32.29
C ARG A 6 51.02 -4.47 -31.10
N SER A 7 51.64 -3.30 -30.92
CA SER A 7 52.54 -3.07 -29.77
C SER A 7 52.19 -1.89 -28.86
N ILE A 8 51.17 -1.08 -29.15
CA ILE A 8 50.97 0.19 -28.42
C ILE A 8 49.84 0.11 -27.37
N THR A 9 48.91 -0.85 -27.46
CA THR A 9 47.79 -0.92 -26.49
C THR A 9 48.06 -1.78 -25.25
N THR A 10 49.24 -2.38 -25.11
CA THR A 10 49.55 -3.28 -23.99
C THR A 10 50.29 -2.64 -22.82
N GLN A 11 50.61 -1.34 -22.86
CA GLN A 11 51.44 -0.73 -21.82
C GLN A 11 50.71 0.05 -20.71
N LEU A 12 49.37 0.20 -20.74
CA LEU A 12 48.64 0.97 -19.71
C LEU A 12 47.60 0.20 -18.89
N LEU A 13 47.49 -1.12 -19.02
CA LEU A 13 46.62 -1.93 -18.14
C LEU A 13 47.33 -2.47 -16.88
N ASN A 14 48.62 -2.19 -16.69
CA ASN A 14 49.44 -2.80 -15.63
C ASN A 14 49.65 -1.92 -14.38
N VAL A 15 48.93 -0.80 -14.22
CA VAL A 15 49.17 0.14 -13.09
C VAL A 15 48.30 -0.16 -11.86
N PHE A 16 47.26 -1.00 -11.95
CA PHE A 16 46.47 -1.38 -10.76
C PHE A 16 46.01 -2.85 -10.81
N PRO A 17 46.76 -3.80 -10.23
CA PRO A 17 46.40 -5.22 -10.16
C PRO A 17 45.25 -5.51 -9.17
N GLY A 18 44.51 -4.48 -8.73
CA GLY A 18 43.35 -4.63 -7.83
C GLY A 18 42.00 -4.22 -8.44
N LEU A 19 41.98 -3.51 -9.58
CA LEU A 19 40.72 -3.09 -10.24
C LEU A 19 40.23 -4.08 -11.30
N ALA A 20 41.09 -4.97 -11.79
CA ALA A 20 40.69 -6.02 -12.72
C ALA A 20 39.83 -7.10 -12.02
N GLU A 21 40.20 -7.54 -10.82
CA GLU A 21 39.48 -8.61 -10.11
C GLU A 21 38.11 -8.20 -9.59
N LEU A 22 37.94 -6.94 -9.15
CA LEU A 22 36.66 -6.42 -8.69
C LEU A 22 35.60 -6.31 -9.80
N ASN A 23 36.02 -6.18 -11.07
CA ASN A 23 35.11 -5.96 -12.21
C ASN A 23 34.80 -7.24 -13.01
N ILE A 24 35.57 -8.32 -12.87
CA ILE A 24 35.34 -9.58 -13.60
C ILE A 24 34.05 -10.28 -13.16
N GLY A 25 33.76 -10.32 -11.85
CA GLY A 25 32.52 -10.93 -11.34
C GLY A 25 31.26 -10.23 -11.82
N MET A 26 31.29 -8.89 -11.93
CA MET A 26 30.17 -8.09 -12.40
C MET A 26 29.95 -8.23 -13.92
N LEU A 27 31.03 -8.27 -14.70
CA LEU A 27 30.98 -8.46 -16.15
C LEU A 27 30.54 -9.87 -16.56
N LEU A 28 30.77 -10.90 -15.72
CA LEU A 28 30.31 -12.27 -15.94
C LEU A 28 28.87 -12.52 -15.45
N ALA A 29 28.41 -11.81 -14.42
CA ALA A 29 27.07 -11.98 -13.85
C ALA A 29 25.95 -11.26 -14.63
N ALA A 30 26.30 -10.31 -15.51
CA ALA A 30 25.33 -9.58 -16.31
C ALA A 30 24.64 -10.50 -17.35
N PRO A 31 23.31 -10.38 -17.55
CA PRO A 31 22.61 -11.19 -18.54
C PRO A 31 23.16 -10.89 -19.93
N LYS A 32 23.72 -11.93 -20.58
CA LYS A 32 24.38 -11.79 -21.88
C LYS A 32 23.47 -11.24 -22.99
N LYS A 33 22.15 -11.47 -22.87
CA LYS A 33 21.14 -11.08 -23.86
C LYS A 33 19.89 -10.57 -23.16
N LYS A 34 19.20 -9.62 -23.82
CA LYS A 34 17.87 -9.18 -23.42
C LYS A 34 16.90 -10.38 -23.47
N THR A 35 16.13 -10.56 -22.41
CA THR A 35 15.11 -11.62 -22.36
C THR A 35 14.01 -11.34 -23.39
N SER A 36 13.60 -12.37 -24.14
CA SER A 36 12.49 -12.23 -25.08
C SER A 36 11.17 -12.03 -24.34
N HIS A 37 10.20 -11.44 -25.02
CA HIS A 37 8.84 -11.26 -24.47
C HIS A 37 8.25 -12.60 -24.00
N GLN A 38 8.41 -13.66 -24.80
CA GLN A 38 7.96 -15.01 -24.47
C GLN A 38 8.60 -15.54 -23.19
N LYS A 39 9.94 -15.46 -23.05
CA LYS A 39 10.64 -15.96 -21.86
C LYS A 39 10.29 -15.17 -20.60
N LYS A 40 10.07 -13.85 -20.72
CA LYS A 40 9.60 -13.00 -19.61
C LYS A 40 8.19 -13.41 -19.16
N ARG A 41 7.25 -13.57 -20.11
CA ARG A 41 5.87 -13.95 -19.81
C ARG A 41 5.76 -15.36 -19.23
N GLN A 42 6.48 -16.32 -19.80
CA GLN A 42 6.50 -17.69 -19.27
C GLN A 42 6.99 -17.71 -17.82
N ARG A 43 8.04 -16.97 -17.49
CA ARG A 43 8.53 -16.90 -16.09
C ARG A 43 7.54 -16.21 -15.16
N LEU A 44 6.88 -15.14 -15.60
CA LEU A 44 5.98 -14.37 -14.74
C LEU A 44 4.63 -15.06 -14.54
N LEU A 45 4.02 -15.58 -15.62
CA LEU A 45 2.66 -16.11 -15.64
C LEU A 45 2.54 -17.63 -15.51
N ALA A 46 3.64 -18.40 -15.54
CA ALA A 46 3.56 -19.87 -15.51
C ALA A 46 2.60 -20.42 -14.43
N ASP A 47 1.67 -21.26 -14.87
CA ASP A 47 0.48 -21.70 -14.13
C ASP A 47 0.80 -22.54 -12.88
N ASN A 48 1.94 -23.23 -12.90
CA ASN A 48 2.15 -24.41 -12.04
C ASN A 48 3.01 -24.16 -10.79
N ALA A 49 3.73 -23.03 -10.69
CA ALA A 49 4.85 -22.94 -9.73
C ALA A 49 5.06 -21.60 -9.01
N ASN A 50 4.27 -20.56 -9.26
CA ASN A 50 4.64 -19.23 -8.79
C ASN A 50 3.79 -18.68 -7.65
N ARG A 51 4.50 -18.12 -6.66
CA ARG A 51 4.03 -17.13 -5.67
C ARG A 51 3.41 -15.88 -6.32
N ASN A 52 3.62 -15.70 -7.63
CA ASN A 52 3.23 -14.51 -8.39
C ASN A 52 1.76 -14.56 -8.86
N ASN A 53 1.20 -15.75 -9.05
CA ASN A 53 -0.19 -15.90 -9.51
C ASN A 53 -1.11 -15.91 -8.28
N VAL A 54 -2.08 -14.99 -8.26
CA VAL A 54 -3.09 -14.94 -7.20
C VAL A 54 -4.03 -16.13 -7.35
N LYS A 55 -4.15 -16.93 -6.29
CA LYS A 55 -5.06 -18.08 -6.25
C LYS A 55 -6.48 -17.62 -5.95
N PHE A 56 -7.47 -18.34 -6.47
CA PHE A 56 -8.87 -18.13 -6.11
C PHE A 56 -9.08 -18.38 -4.62
N LEU A 57 -9.90 -17.52 -3.98
CA LEU A 57 -10.26 -17.68 -2.58
C LEU A 57 -11.47 -18.62 -2.49
N ASN A 58 -11.20 -19.93 -2.34
CA ASN A 58 -12.24 -20.95 -2.20
C ASN A 58 -12.79 -21.06 -0.77
N ASN A 59 -12.11 -20.45 0.20
CA ASN A 59 -12.44 -20.50 1.62
C ASN A 59 -13.37 -19.36 2.06
N LEU A 60 -14.38 -19.03 1.26
CA LEU A 60 -15.42 -18.05 1.61
C LEU A 60 -16.66 -18.77 2.10
N ASN A 61 -17.24 -18.30 3.20
CA ASN A 61 -18.49 -18.81 3.74
C ASN A 61 -19.46 -17.69 4.09
N LYS A 62 -20.71 -18.07 4.39
CA LYS A 62 -21.76 -17.16 4.82
C LYS A 62 -21.56 -16.75 6.28
N CYS A 63 -21.73 -15.47 6.58
CA CYS A 63 -21.77 -14.99 7.95
C CYS A 63 -23.07 -15.40 8.65
N PRO A 64 -23.01 -15.99 9.86
CA PRO A 64 -24.22 -16.39 10.59
C PRO A 64 -25.10 -15.20 11.00
N SER A 65 -24.51 -14.04 11.27
CA SER A 65 -25.27 -12.86 11.74
C SER A 65 -25.87 -12.05 10.59
N CYS A 66 -25.08 -11.68 9.58
CA CYS A 66 -25.51 -10.75 8.53
C CYS A 66 -25.79 -11.42 7.17
N GLY A 67 -25.50 -12.71 7.00
CA GLY A 67 -25.74 -13.43 5.74
C GLY A 67 -24.85 -13.04 4.56
N HIS A 68 -23.83 -12.19 4.76
CA HIS A 68 -22.88 -11.78 3.72
C HIS A 68 -21.64 -12.69 3.66
N PHE A 69 -20.87 -12.60 2.56
CA PHE A 69 -19.61 -13.32 2.43
C PHE A 69 -18.58 -12.87 3.48
N LYS A 70 -17.90 -13.85 4.07
CA LYS A 70 -16.75 -13.71 4.97
C LYS A 70 -15.74 -14.83 4.66
N ARG A 71 -14.53 -14.72 5.22
CA ARG A 71 -13.53 -15.81 5.16
C ARG A 71 -13.88 -16.91 6.17
N MET A 72 -13.55 -18.15 5.82
CA MET A 72 -13.61 -19.30 6.72
C MET A 72 -12.75 -19.05 7.95
N ASN A 73 -13.17 -19.56 9.12
CA ASN A 73 -12.49 -19.45 10.42
C ASN A 73 -12.21 -18.01 10.91
N THR A 74 -12.74 -16.96 10.25
CA THR A 74 -12.52 -15.55 10.62
C THR A 74 -13.84 -14.92 11.04
N LEU A 75 -13.85 -13.94 11.95
CA LEU A 75 -15.07 -13.17 12.25
C LEU A 75 -15.42 -12.22 11.09
N CYS A 76 -16.71 -11.91 10.92
CA CYS A 76 -17.12 -10.96 9.89
C CYS A 76 -16.66 -9.55 10.27
N PRO A 77 -15.88 -8.84 9.43
CA PRO A 77 -15.34 -7.54 9.78
C PRO A 77 -16.41 -6.47 9.96
N PHE A 78 -17.59 -6.65 9.36
CA PHE A 78 -18.72 -5.74 9.51
C PHE A 78 -19.40 -5.88 10.86
N CYS A 79 -19.78 -7.11 11.23
CA CYS A 79 -20.43 -7.36 12.52
C CYS A 79 -19.52 -6.94 13.68
N VAL A 80 -18.22 -7.23 13.60
CA VAL A 80 -17.25 -6.78 14.63
C VAL A 80 -17.08 -5.26 14.62
N GLY A 81 -17.16 -4.62 13.44
CA GLY A 81 -17.14 -3.16 13.33
C GLY A 81 -18.36 -2.50 13.98
N GLU A 82 -19.54 -3.08 13.80
CA GLU A 82 -20.80 -2.63 14.41
C GLU A 82 -20.76 -2.81 15.93
N ILE A 83 -20.32 -3.97 16.44
CA ILE A 83 -20.11 -4.20 17.88
C ILE A 83 -19.13 -3.18 18.46
N ARG A 84 -18.01 -2.92 17.78
CA ARG A 84 -17.07 -1.88 18.21
C ARG A 84 -17.70 -0.50 18.25
N HIS A 85 -18.57 -0.18 17.29
CA HIS A 85 -19.29 1.11 17.27
C HIS A 85 -20.25 1.23 18.45
N ILE A 86 -21.00 0.16 18.74
CA ILE A 86 -21.89 0.06 19.91
C ILE A 86 -21.09 0.24 21.21
N TRP A 87 -19.97 -0.47 21.37
CA TRP A 87 -19.12 -0.31 22.54
C TRP A 87 -18.56 1.10 22.67
N LYS A 88 -18.17 1.75 21.58
CA LYS A 88 -17.74 3.16 21.63
C LYS A 88 -18.87 4.08 22.06
N ALA A 89 -20.12 3.80 21.69
CA ALA A 89 -21.26 4.61 22.11
C ALA A 89 -21.59 4.41 23.60
N HIS A 90 -21.54 3.18 24.13
CA HIS A 90 -21.85 2.89 25.53
C HIS A 90 -20.70 3.15 26.50
N LEU A 91 -19.45 2.87 26.09
CA LEU A 91 -18.25 3.09 26.91
C LEU A 91 -17.71 4.51 26.79
N ALA A 92 -18.21 5.31 25.84
CA ALA A 92 -18.03 6.75 25.91
C ALA A 92 -18.87 7.27 27.09
N VAL A 93 -18.37 7.04 28.30
CA VAL A 93 -18.53 7.98 29.40
C VAL A 93 -17.88 9.25 28.91
N LYS A 94 -18.68 10.03 28.19
CA LYS A 94 -18.39 11.43 27.93
C LYS A 94 -18.48 12.07 29.30
N GLU A 95 -17.33 12.28 29.94
CA GLU A 95 -17.16 13.54 30.66
C GLU A 95 -17.43 14.62 29.62
N GLU A 96 -18.68 15.05 29.56
CA GLU A 96 -19.02 16.29 28.94
C GLU A 96 -18.35 17.35 29.81
N VAL A 97 -17.08 17.65 29.55
CA VAL A 97 -16.50 18.94 29.90
C VAL A 97 -17.17 19.95 28.96
N LYS A 98 -18.48 20.12 29.14
CA LYS A 98 -19.33 21.12 28.54
C LYS A 98 -19.53 22.20 29.59
N GLU A 99 -18.46 22.91 29.85
CA GLU A 99 -18.50 24.27 30.39
C GLU A 99 -17.14 24.91 30.15
N SER A 100 -16.61 24.75 28.93
CA SER A 100 -15.61 25.72 28.48
C SER A 100 -16.35 27.03 28.25
N VAL A 101 -15.76 28.12 28.75
CA VAL A 101 -16.28 29.50 28.72
C VAL A 101 -16.86 29.88 27.35
N ASP A 102 -16.32 29.31 26.27
CA ASP A 102 -16.78 29.44 24.88
C ASP A 102 -18.25 29.10 24.63
N SER A 103 -18.87 28.23 25.44
CA SER A 103 -20.28 27.90 25.31
C SER A 103 -21.20 29.05 25.75
N VAL A 104 -20.74 29.85 26.72
CA VAL A 104 -21.49 30.95 27.36
C VAL A 104 -21.38 32.27 26.58
N ILE A 105 -20.28 32.46 25.85
CA ILE A 105 -19.99 33.70 25.10
C ILE A 105 -21.05 33.95 24.01
N SER A 106 -21.41 35.22 23.79
CA SER A 106 -22.34 35.62 22.71
C SER A 106 -21.77 35.27 21.33
N GLU A 107 -22.61 35.00 20.33
CA GLU A 107 -22.11 34.67 18.99
C GLU A 107 -21.31 35.81 18.34
N VAL A 108 -21.68 37.06 18.66
CA VAL A 108 -20.96 38.26 18.23
C VAL A 108 -19.56 38.26 18.82
N ASP A 109 -19.44 38.01 20.11
CA ASP A 109 -18.15 37.97 20.81
C ASP A 109 -17.28 36.79 20.33
N LYS A 110 -17.86 35.61 20.04
CA LYS A 110 -17.11 34.48 19.46
C LYS A 110 -16.49 34.84 18.12
N ARG A 111 -17.20 35.60 17.28
CA ARG A 111 -16.69 36.05 15.98
C ARG A 111 -15.60 37.12 16.13
N ILE A 112 -15.74 38.02 17.11
CA ILE A 112 -14.73 39.04 17.42
C ILE A 112 -13.46 38.38 17.98
N LEU A 113 -13.61 37.45 18.94
CA LEU A 113 -12.52 36.77 19.63
C LEU A 113 -11.81 35.75 18.74
N TYR A 114 -12.55 35.00 17.91
CA TYR A 114 -12.02 33.91 17.08
C TYR A 114 -12.36 34.11 15.59
N PRO A 115 -11.73 35.10 14.92
CA PRO A 115 -11.94 35.29 13.49
C PRO A 115 -11.40 34.10 12.68
N GLY A 116 -12.11 33.76 11.60
CA GLY A 116 -11.69 32.69 10.69
C GLY A 116 -10.43 33.07 9.91
N ARG A 117 -9.58 32.08 9.60
CA ARG A 117 -8.44 32.24 8.69
C ARG A 117 -8.65 31.48 7.39
N VAL A 118 -8.06 31.97 6.31
CA VAL A 118 -8.01 31.23 5.05
C VAL A 118 -6.96 30.13 5.15
N ASP A 119 -7.39 28.88 5.00
CA ASP A 119 -6.48 27.75 4.99
C ASP A 119 -5.59 27.75 3.75
N THR A 120 -4.35 27.28 3.92
CA THR A 120 -3.43 27.01 2.82
C THR A 120 -3.93 25.87 1.94
N ALA A 121 -3.47 25.79 0.70
CA ALA A 121 -3.86 24.72 -0.22
C ALA A 121 -3.55 23.30 0.32
N TYR A 122 -2.45 23.15 1.06
CA TYR A 122 -2.10 21.90 1.74
C TYR A 122 -3.12 21.54 2.83
N MET A 123 -3.47 22.51 3.67
CA MET A 123 -4.44 22.30 4.75
C MET A 123 -5.82 21.91 4.21
N ARG A 124 -6.24 22.49 3.07
CA ARG A 124 -7.48 22.09 2.39
C ARG A 124 -7.43 20.62 1.97
N LYS A 125 -6.36 20.21 1.27
CA LYS A 125 -6.16 18.80 0.89
C LYS A 125 -6.12 17.85 2.08
N LEU A 126 -5.56 18.28 3.21
CA LEU A 126 -5.52 17.47 4.44
C LEU A 126 -6.90 17.36 5.11
N LYS A 127 -7.71 18.43 5.04
CA LYS A 127 -9.10 18.41 5.50
C LYS A 127 -9.97 17.48 4.66
N ASP A 128 -9.67 17.34 3.37
CA ASP A 128 -10.34 16.43 2.42
C ASP A 128 -9.97 14.95 2.67
N LYS A 129 -10.29 14.46 3.87
CA LYS A 129 -9.98 13.09 4.31
C LYS A 129 -10.55 12.01 3.39
N ASP A 130 -11.72 12.27 2.83
CA ASP A 130 -12.41 11.36 1.92
C ASP A 130 -11.62 11.12 0.61
N SER A 131 -10.72 12.04 0.23
CA SER A 131 -9.90 11.90 -0.97
C SER A 131 -8.80 10.85 -0.83
N TYR A 132 -8.21 10.69 0.36
CA TYR A 132 -7.03 9.83 0.56
C TYR A 132 -7.26 8.66 1.52
N LEU A 133 -8.25 8.75 2.40
CA LEU A 133 -8.53 7.73 3.41
C LEU A 133 -9.63 6.77 2.93
N LYS A 134 -9.25 5.51 2.66
CA LYS A 134 -10.19 4.49 2.20
C LYS A 134 -11.01 3.92 3.36
N ARG A 135 -12.34 4.05 3.28
CA ARG A 135 -13.29 3.36 4.19
C ARG A 135 -13.48 1.90 3.79
N ARG A 136 -13.85 1.05 4.75
CA ARG A 136 -14.09 -0.39 4.52
C ARG A 136 -15.39 -0.58 3.70
N THR A 137 -15.32 -1.31 2.60
CA THR A 137 -16.45 -1.63 1.70
C THR A 137 -17.21 -2.89 2.13
N LYS A 138 -18.56 -2.87 2.09
CA LYS A 138 -19.42 -4.01 2.41
C LYS A 138 -19.16 -5.17 1.43
N THR A 139 -19.20 -6.40 1.92
CA THR A 139 -19.15 -7.59 1.07
C THR A 139 -20.50 -7.80 0.37
N LEU A 140 -20.54 -8.69 -0.63
CA LEU A 140 -21.78 -9.07 -1.28
C LEU A 140 -22.62 -9.99 -0.38
N PRO A 141 -23.97 -9.97 -0.50
CA PRO A 141 -24.83 -10.95 0.17
C PRO A 141 -24.61 -12.35 -0.43
N VAL A 142 -24.74 -13.40 0.38
CA VAL A 142 -24.73 -14.78 -0.12
C VAL A 142 -26.15 -15.14 -0.52
N GLU A 143 -26.34 -15.55 -1.78
CA GLU A 143 -27.63 -16.07 -2.24
C GLU A 143 -27.99 -17.34 -1.46
N ARG A 144 -29.26 -17.46 -1.04
CA ARG A 144 -29.78 -18.71 -0.50
C ARG A 144 -30.16 -19.55 -1.71
N ASN A 145 -29.34 -20.54 -2.05
CA ASN A 145 -29.75 -21.58 -2.98
C ASN A 145 -31.06 -22.16 -2.44
N GLN A 146 -32.14 -21.99 -3.21
CA GLN A 146 -33.47 -22.48 -2.91
C GLN A 146 -33.53 -23.99 -3.11
#